data_AF-A0A1V0A203-F1
#
_entry.id   AF-A0A1V0A203-F1
#
_cell.length_a   1.000
_cell.length_b   1.000
_cell.length_c   1.000
_cell.angle_alpha   90.00
_cell.angle_beta   90.00
_cell.angle_gamma   90.00
#
_symmetry.space_group_name_H-M   'P 1'
#
loop_
_entity.id
_entity.type
_entity.pdbx_description
1 polymer ?
#
loop_
_entity_poly.entity_id
_entity_poly.type
_entity_poly.pdbx_seq_one_letter_code
_entity_poly.pdbx_strand_id
1 'polypeptide(L)'
;MLRIGTWRSPASVDVIACGWHDDGPGPLGTGIKLIYDMSGPAPHLPGLKVGALVARSTEEIAELLVQGMDVVLTAPGGCPAAPVVAAGIWHYGWTRHDRGALAGATVAGLALAAQPGPCVVEIWRDGRSSLDGDVTAAAVRADLADRFAGGRYRTPEVTVPLESVRLSQVAPSRVRIALAAAI
;
A
#
# COMPACT_ATOMS: atom_id res chain seq x y z
N MET A 1 -8.01 9.12 -7.25
CA MET A 1 -6.62 8.79 -6.81
C MET A 1 -6.73 8.15 -5.44
N LEU A 2 -5.99 7.06 -5.20
CA LEU A 2 -6.03 6.34 -3.93
C LEU A 2 -4.94 6.87 -3.00
N ARG A 3 -5.30 7.24 -1.77
CA ARG A 3 -4.36 7.68 -0.72
C ARG A 3 -4.29 6.61 0.36
N ILE A 4 -3.09 6.23 0.75
CA ILE A 4 -2.86 5.19 1.74
C ILE A 4 -1.85 5.70 2.76
N GLY A 5 -2.27 5.81 4.01
CA GLY A 5 -1.44 6.30 5.11
C GLY A 5 -1.07 5.18 6.08
N THR A 6 0.15 5.24 6.62
CA THR A 6 0.53 4.47 7.80
C THR A 6 0.56 5.35 9.04
N TRP A 7 0.11 4.80 10.16
CA TRP A 7 0.40 5.36 11.47
C TRP A 7 1.20 4.35 12.29
N ARG A 8 2.52 4.56 12.35
CA ARG A 8 3.41 3.76 13.19
C ARG A 8 3.67 4.50 14.49
N SER A 9 3.28 3.89 15.60
CA SER A 9 3.75 4.27 16.93
C SER A 9 4.49 3.08 17.56
N PRO A 10 5.43 3.30 18.48
CA PRO A 10 6.10 2.20 19.20
C PRO A 10 5.14 1.26 19.96
N ALA A 11 3.89 1.67 20.15
CA ALA A 11 2.87 0.99 20.94
C ALA A 11 1.70 0.42 20.12
N SER A 12 1.69 0.55 18.78
CA SER A 12 0.52 0.20 17.97
C SER A 12 0.83 -0.72 16.79
N VAL A 13 -0.17 -1.53 16.47
CA VAL A 13 -0.35 -2.26 15.20
C VAL A 13 0.02 -1.38 14.00
N ASP A 14 0.66 -1.97 12.97
CA ASP A 14 0.80 -1.34 11.66
C ASP A 14 -0.59 -1.15 11.06
N VAL A 15 -1.18 0.03 11.26
CA VAL A 15 -2.47 0.41 10.67
C VAL A 15 -2.21 1.08 9.33
N ILE A 16 -2.83 0.51 8.30
CA ILE A 16 -2.88 1.10 6.96
C ILE A 16 -4.32 1.54 6.70
N ALA A 17 -4.51 2.85 6.57
CA ALA A 17 -5.79 3.42 6.17
C ALA A 17 -5.71 3.79 4.69
N CYS A 18 -6.60 3.23 3.87
CA CYS A 18 -6.75 3.62 2.48
C CYS A 18 -8.08 4.34 2.26
N GLY A 19 -8.03 5.53 1.68
CA GLY A 19 -9.19 6.34 1.35
C GLY A 19 -9.04 6.91 -0.06
N TRP A 20 -10.16 7.14 -0.74
CA TRP A 20 -10.15 7.76 -2.06
C TRP A 20 -10.57 9.23 -1.96
N HIS A 21 -10.04 10.06 -2.87
CA HIS A 21 -10.53 11.41 -3.11
C HIS A 21 -11.20 11.42 -4.48
N ASP A 22 -12.52 11.59 -4.50
CA ASP A 22 -13.30 11.83 -5.70
C ASP A 22 -13.82 13.27 -5.61
N ASP A 23 -13.32 14.17 -6.45
CA ASP A 23 -14.03 15.42 -6.71
C ASP A 23 -15.30 15.08 -7.51
N GLY A 24 -16.42 14.87 -6.82
CA GLY A 24 -17.73 14.59 -7.42
C GLY A 24 -18.88 15.06 -6.51
N PRO A 25 -19.98 15.64 -7.05
CA PRO A 25 -21.05 16.23 -6.26
C PRO A 25 -22.02 15.13 -5.83
N GLY A 26 -21.73 14.49 -4.70
CA GLY A 26 -22.64 13.52 -4.07
C GLY A 26 -22.27 13.30 -2.61
N PRO A 27 -23.17 12.76 -1.78
CA PRO A 27 -22.84 12.38 -0.42
C PRO A 27 -21.87 11.19 -0.49
N LEU A 28 -20.57 11.49 -0.50
CA LEU A 28 -19.53 10.47 -0.36
C LEU A 28 -19.63 9.92 1.06
N GLY A 29 -20.35 8.80 1.21
CA GLY A 29 -20.15 7.93 2.38
C GLY A 29 -18.67 7.61 2.44
N THR A 30 -18.00 7.98 3.52
CA THR A 30 -16.54 7.89 3.66
C THR A 30 -16.03 6.49 3.28
N GLY A 31 -15.26 6.40 2.19
CA GLY A 31 -14.72 5.18 1.61
C GLY A 31 -13.42 4.67 2.24
N ILE A 32 -13.19 4.96 3.52
CA ILE A 32 -11.95 4.60 4.20
C ILE A 32 -12.00 3.12 4.57
N LYS A 33 -10.99 2.35 4.16
CA LYS A 33 -10.78 0.97 4.56
C LYS A 33 -9.54 0.85 5.42
N LEU A 34 -9.62 0.05 6.47
CA LEU A 34 -8.55 -0.16 7.42
C LEU A 34 -7.99 -1.57 7.26
N ILE A 35 -6.67 -1.69 7.16
CA ILE A 35 -5.95 -2.96 7.12
C ILE A 35 -5.03 -2.98 8.34
N TYR A 36 -5.21 -3.98 9.21
CA TYR A 36 -4.51 -4.10 10.48
C TYR A 36 -3.60 -5.31 10.50
N ASP A 37 -2.31 -5.10 10.79
CA ASP A 37 -1.41 -6.21 11.14
C ASP A 37 -1.64 -6.68 12.58
N MET A 38 -2.22 -7.86 12.74
CA MET A 38 -2.62 -8.38 14.03
C MET A 38 -1.43 -8.90 14.84
N SER A 39 -0.87 -8.01 15.67
CA SER A 39 0.12 -8.36 16.72
C SER A 39 -0.50 -8.49 18.13
N GLY A 40 -1.83 -8.34 18.26
CA GLY A 40 -2.56 -8.31 19.53
C GLY A 40 -4.06 -8.60 19.37
N PRO A 41 -4.92 -8.38 20.39
CA PRO A 41 -6.36 -8.61 20.30
C PRO A 41 -7.03 -7.66 19.30
N ALA A 42 -8.07 -8.14 18.62
CA ALA A 42 -8.73 -7.38 17.56
C ALA A 42 -9.39 -6.12 18.15
N PRO A 43 -9.14 -4.92 17.60
CA PRO A 43 -9.77 -3.72 18.11
C PRO A 43 -11.28 -3.79 17.88
N HIS A 44 -12.06 -3.48 18.91
CA HIS A 44 -13.50 -3.29 18.75
C HIS A 44 -13.75 -1.93 18.10
N LEU A 45 -14.27 -1.94 16.89
CA LEU A 45 -14.57 -0.74 16.10
C LEU A 45 -16.08 -0.70 15.83
N PRO A 46 -16.88 -0.06 16.71
CA PRO A 46 -18.33 -0.06 16.61
C PRO A 46 -18.80 0.49 15.25
N GLY A 47 -19.74 -0.21 14.61
CA GLY A 47 -20.34 0.23 13.35
C GLY A 47 -19.53 -0.06 12.09
N LEU A 48 -18.32 -0.64 12.21
CA LEU A 48 -17.52 -1.09 11.06
C LEU A 48 -17.71 -2.59 10.80
N LYS A 49 -17.77 -2.97 9.53
CA LYS A 49 -17.76 -4.38 9.11
C LYS A 49 -16.34 -4.92 9.17
N VAL A 50 -16.05 -5.72 10.20
CA VAL A 50 -14.75 -6.35 10.38
C VAL A 50 -14.74 -7.72 9.71
N GLY A 51 -13.74 -7.98 8.87
CA GLY A 51 -13.51 -9.29 8.27
C GLY A 51 -13.27 -10.34 9.35
N ALA A 52 -14.05 -11.43 9.31
CA ALA A 52 -13.94 -12.51 10.29
C ALA A 52 -12.67 -13.37 10.10
N LEU A 53 -12.01 -13.25 8.94
CA LEU A 53 -10.81 -14.01 8.58
C LEU A 53 -9.57 -13.12 8.71
N VAL A 54 -8.47 -13.74 9.15
CA VAL A 54 -7.15 -13.12 9.15
C VAL A 54 -6.50 -13.42 7.80
N ALA A 55 -6.42 -12.42 6.94
CA ALA A 55 -5.87 -12.50 5.59
C ALA A 55 -4.35 -12.70 5.62
N ARG A 56 -3.84 -13.51 4.70
CA ARG A 56 -2.42 -13.89 4.59
C ARG A 56 -1.78 -13.51 3.26
N SER A 57 -2.57 -13.11 2.29
CA SER A 57 -2.11 -12.70 0.96
C SER A 57 -2.77 -11.41 0.48
N THR A 58 -2.21 -10.83 -0.58
CA THR A 58 -2.82 -9.69 -1.27
C THR A 58 -4.22 -10.01 -1.76
N GLU A 59 -4.43 -11.20 -2.34
CA GLU A 59 -5.74 -11.60 -2.87
C GLU A 59 -6.79 -11.69 -1.75
N GLU A 60 -6.47 -12.33 -0.62
CA GLU A 60 -7.40 -12.44 0.51
C GLU A 60 -7.78 -11.07 1.08
N ILE A 61 -6.82 -10.14 1.18
CA ILE A 61 -7.10 -8.77 1.60
C ILE A 61 -8.05 -8.10 0.59
N ALA A 62 -7.75 -8.19 -0.70
CA ALA A 62 -8.56 -7.56 -1.75
C ALA A 62 -9.98 -8.14 -1.79
N GLU A 63 -10.14 -9.46 -1.65
CA GLU A 63 -11.44 -10.13 -1.62
C GLU A 63 -12.31 -9.64 -0.47
N LEU A 64 -11.76 -9.53 0.75
CA LEU A 64 -12.50 -9.02 1.91
C LEU A 64 -12.93 -7.55 1.71
N LEU A 65 -12.05 -6.72 1.12
CA LEU A 65 -12.40 -5.34 0.79
C LEU A 65 -13.53 -5.27 -0.26
N VAL A 66 -13.49 -6.12 -1.29
CA VAL A 66 -14.53 -6.22 -2.34
C VAL A 66 -15.85 -6.73 -1.78
N GLN A 67 -15.83 -7.62 -0.79
CA GLN A 67 -17.02 -8.06 -0.04
C GLN A 67 -17.62 -6.96 0.85
N GLY A 68 -17.00 -5.77 0.87
CA GLY A 68 -17.51 -4.60 1.58
C GLY A 68 -17.11 -4.56 3.05
N MET A 69 -16.08 -5.29 3.47
CA MET A 69 -15.49 -5.12 4.79
C MET A 69 -14.88 -3.72 4.90
N ASP A 70 -15.05 -3.10 6.06
CA ASP A 70 -14.43 -1.81 6.41
C ASP A 70 -13.06 -2.01 7.07
N VAL A 71 -12.89 -3.16 7.71
CA VAL A 71 -11.66 -3.54 8.43
C VAL A 71 -11.23 -4.93 8.01
N VAL A 72 -9.98 -5.06 7.56
CA VAL A 72 -9.35 -6.35 7.24
C VAL A 72 -8.21 -6.58 8.22
N LEU A 73 -8.19 -7.77 8.81
CA LEU A 73 -7.12 -8.21 9.69
C LEU A 73 -6.11 -9.03 8.87
N THR A 74 -4.82 -8.76 9.03
CA THR A 74 -3.74 -9.49 8.36
C THR A 74 -2.89 -10.25 9.37
N ALA A 75 -2.38 -11.41 8.95
CA ALA A 75 -1.44 -12.16 9.76
C ALA A 75 -0.06 -11.46 9.80
N PRO A 76 0.65 -11.53 10.94
CA PRO A 76 2.00 -11.00 11.03
C PRO A 76 2.95 -11.77 10.12
N GLY A 77 3.99 -11.08 9.65
CA GLY A 77 5.00 -11.66 8.76
C GLY A 77 4.57 -11.81 7.30
N GLY A 78 3.42 -11.24 6.91
CA GLY A 78 2.99 -11.14 5.52
C GLY A 78 3.89 -10.21 4.67
N CYS A 79 3.65 -10.19 3.36
CA CYS A 79 4.37 -9.28 2.47
C CYS A 79 4.03 -7.82 2.82
N PRO A 80 5.02 -6.96 3.15
CA PRO A 80 4.76 -5.57 3.54
C PRO A 80 4.12 -4.72 2.43
N ALA A 81 4.20 -5.15 1.17
CA ALA A 81 3.56 -4.46 0.05
C ALA A 81 2.08 -4.85 -0.15
N ALA A 82 1.66 -6.01 0.38
CA ALA A 82 0.33 -6.57 0.13
C ALA A 82 -0.82 -5.60 0.43
N PRO A 83 -0.81 -4.81 1.52
CA PRO A 83 -1.91 -3.88 1.80
C PRO A 83 -2.10 -2.81 0.72
N VAL A 84 -1.00 -2.25 0.19
CA VAL A 84 -1.07 -1.23 -0.89
C VAL A 84 -1.50 -1.84 -2.21
N VAL A 85 -1.00 -3.04 -2.54
CA VAL A 85 -1.40 -3.75 -3.76
C VAL A 85 -2.88 -4.14 -3.69
N ALA A 86 -3.33 -4.69 -2.57
CA ALA A 86 -4.72 -5.11 -2.36
C ALA A 86 -5.69 -3.92 -2.40
N ALA A 87 -5.33 -2.79 -1.78
CA ALA A 87 -6.11 -1.56 -1.86
C ALA A 87 -6.22 -1.05 -3.31
N GLY A 88 -5.14 -1.17 -4.09
CA GLY A 88 -5.13 -0.86 -5.52
C GLY A 88 -6.04 -1.78 -6.34
N ILE A 89 -6.00 -3.10 -6.09
CA ILE A 89 -6.91 -4.08 -6.70
C ILE A 89 -8.37 -3.74 -6.39
N TRP A 90 -8.69 -3.50 -5.12
CA TRP A 90 -10.04 -3.14 -4.69
C TRP A 90 -10.52 -1.82 -5.33
N HIS A 91 -9.70 -0.78 -5.34
CA HIS A 91 -10.11 0.55 -5.79
C HIS A 91 -10.14 0.69 -7.31
N TYR A 92 -9.14 0.14 -8.02
CA TYR A 92 -8.99 0.30 -9.46
C TYR A 92 -9.47 -0.91 -10.27
N GLY A 93 -9.77 -2.04 -9.63
CA GLY A 93 -10.16 -3.28 -10.31
C GLY A 93 -8.99 -3.93 -11.06
N TRP A 94 -7.75 -3.72 -10.61
CA TRP A 94 -6.58 -4.34 -11.25
C TRP A 94 -6.65 -5.85 -11.21
N THR A 95 -6.20 -6.46 -12.30
CA THR A 95 -6.08 -7.89 -12.49
C THR A 95 -4.61 -8.27 -12.63
N ARG A 96 -4.31 -9.57 -12.66
CA ARG A 96 -2.97 -10.08 -12.96
C ARG A 96 -2.38 -9.57 -14.29
N HIS A 97 -3.21 -9.04 -15.19
CA HIS A 97 -2.79 -8.49 -16.47
C HIS A 97 -2.25 -7.05 -16.34
N ASP A 98 -2.57 -6.34 -15.27
CA ASP A 98 -2.16 -4.96 -15.00
C ASP A 98 -0.76 -4.91 -14.35
N ARG A 99 0.21 -5.62 -14.95
CA ARG A 99 1.55 -5.88 -14.36
C ARG A 99 2.29 -4.60 -13.95
N GLY A 100 2.24 -3.56 -14.78
CA GLY A 100 2.87 -2.28 -14.48
C GLY A 100 2.25 -1.59 -13.26
N ALA A 101 0.92 -1.68 -13.13
CA ALA A 101 0.20 -1.10 -12.02
C ALA A 101 0.46 -1.85 -10.71
N LEU A 102 0.43 -3.19 -10.77
CA LEU A 102 0.80 -4.06 -9.66
C LEU A 102 2.24 -3.84 -9.21
N ALA A 103 3.19 -3.77 -10.14
CA ALA A 103 4.59 -3.46 -9.83
C ALA A 103 4.73 -2.10 -9.14
N GLY A 104 4.00 -1.09 -9.62
CA GLY A 104 4.02 0.26 -9.05
C GLY A 104 3.51 0.27 -7.62
N ALA A 105 2.42 -0.44 -7.38
CA ALA A 105 1.84 -0.65 -6.05
C ALA A 105 2.77 -1.45 -5.13
N THR A 106 3.49 -2.45 -5.65
CA THR A 106 4.47 -3.20 -4.87
C THR A 106 5.57 -2.27 -4.35
N VAL A 107 6.17 -1.45 -5.22
CA VAL A 107 7.23 -0.51 -4.80
C VAL A 107 6.69 0.55 -3.84
N ALA A 108 5.50 1.09 -4.12
CA ALA A 108 4.82 2.04 -3.23
C ALA A 108 4.61 1.47 -1.82
N GLY A 109 4.12 0.23 -1.73
CA GLY A 109 3.90 -0.47 -0.47
C GLY A 109 5.20 -0.75 0.28
N LEU A 110 6.26 -1.17 -0.40
CA LEU A 110 7.57 -1.37 0.23
C LEU A 110 8.17 -0.06 0.75
N ALA A 111 8.05 1.01 -0.02
CA ALA A 111 8.52 2.33 0.39
C ALA A 111 7.77 2.80 1.64
N LEU A 112 6.43 2.72 1.63
CA LEU A 112 5.58 3.11 2.75
C LEU A 112 5.89 2.26 4.01
N ALA A 113 6.01 0.95 3.87
CA ALA A 113 6.27 0.02 4.98
C ALA A 113 7.71 0.11 5.53
N ALA A 114 8.61 0.84 4.87
CA ALA A 114 9.95 1.11 5.38
C ALA A 114 10.00 2.36 6.26
N GLN A 115 9.00 3.24 6.19
CA GLN A 115 9.08 4.52 6.89
C GLN A 115 8.79 4.34 8.39
N PRO A 116 9.60 4.97 9.27
CA PRO A 116 9.44 4.85 10.72
C PRO A 116 8.35 5.79 11.28
N GLY A 117 7.98 6.82 10.54
CA GLY A 117 6.99 7.82 10.94
C GLY A 117 5.75 7.84 10.05
N PRO A 118 4.79 8.74 10.34
CA PRO A 118 3.60 8.93 9.52
C PRO A 118 3.98 9.27 8.08
N CYS A 119 3.50 8.47 7.15
CA CYS A 119 3.71 8.67 5.73
C CYS A 119 2.43 8.36 4.97
N VAL A 120 2.25 9.01 3.82
CA VAL A 120 1.14 8.78 2.92
C VAL A 120 1.68 8.46 1.55
N VAL A 121 1.21 7.37 0.95
CA VAL A 121 1.43 7.10 -0.46
C VAL A 121 0.17 7.42 -1.25
N GLU A 122 0.32 8.22 -2.30
CA GLU A 122 -0.70 8.44 -3.32
C GLU A 122 -0.39 7.51 -4.48
N ILE A 123 -1.37 6.74 -4.95
CA ILE A 123 -1.21 5.82 -6.08
C ILE A 123 -2.29 6.07 -7.14
N TRP A 124 -1.85 6.17 -8.38
CA TRP A 124 -2.69 6.37 -9.55
C TRP A 124 -3.05 5.04 -10.21
N ARG A 125 -4.09 5.05 -11.07
CA ARG A 125 -4.60 3.87 -11.77
C ARG A 125 -3.55 3.12 -12.59
N ASP A 126 -2.48 3.78 -13.02
CA ASP A 126 -1.40 3.18 -13.80
C ASP A 126 -0.22 2.68 -12.93
N GLY A 127 -0.33 2.77 -11.60
CA GLY A 127 0.70 2.37 -10.65
C GLY A 127 1.79 3.43 -10.39
N ARG A 128 1.77 4.59 -11.06
CA ARG A 128 2.60 5.71 -10.61
C ARG A 128 2.19 6.08 -9.19
N SER A 129 3.15 6.55 -8.40
CA SER A 129 2.88 6.91 -7.01
C SER A 129 3.77 8.05 -6.50
N SER A 130 3.39 8.62 -5.37
CA SER A 130 4.22 9.55 -4.60
C SER A 130 4.10 9.26 -3.12
N LEU A 131 5.22 9.35 -2.41
CA LEU A 131 5.34 9.20 -0.98
C LEU A 131 5.53 10.57 -0.34
N ASP A 132 4.64 10.92 0.57
CA ASP A 132 4.66 12.11 1.41
C ASP A 132 5.07 11.75 2.84
N GLY A 133 5.95 12.56 3.42
CA GLY A 133 6.43 12.40 4.79
C GLY A 133 7.78 13.07 5.00
N ASP A 134 8.40 12.84 6.15
CA ASP A 134 9.79 13.21 6.39
C ASP A 134 10.73 12.21 5.66
N VAL A 135 10.72 12.28 4.34
CA VAL A 135 11.35 11.29 3.45
C VAL A 135 12.16 11.95 2.35
N THR A 136 13.29 11.33 2.02
CA THR A 136 14.11 11.72 0.87
C THR A 136 14.20 10.60 -0.16
N ALA A 137 14.36 10.95 -1.43
CA ALA A 137 14.51 9.97 -2.50
C ALA A 137 15.73 9.06 -2.29
N ALA A 138 16.79 9.56 -1.64
CA ALA A 138 17.98 8.79 -1.29
C ALA A 138 17.70 7.76 -0.19
N ALA A 139 16.97 8.15 0.88
CA ALA A 139 16.57 7.24 1.94
C ALA A 139 15.66 6.12 1.42
N VAL A 140 14.63 6.48 0.66
CA VAL A 140 13.73 5.50 0.01
C VAL A 140 14.51 4.56 -0.92
N ARG A 141 15.53 5.08 -1.64
CA ARG A 141 16.39 4.22 -2.47
C ARG A 141 17.14 3.19 -1.65
N ALA A 142 17.71 3.60 -0.51
CA ALA A 142 18.45 2.71 0.38
C ALA A 142 17.52 1.62 0.96
N ASP A 143 16.35 2.02 1.48
CA ASP A 143 15.35 1.08 2.00
C ASP A 143 14.93 0.02 0.98
N LEU A 144 14.72 0.44 -0.27
CA LEU A 144 14.39 -0.48 -1.36
C LEU A 144 15.58 -1.37 -1.73
N ALA A 145 16.80 -0.85 -1.72
CA ALA A 145 17.99 -1.65 -2.01
C ALA A 145 18.18 -2.78 -0.99
N ASP A 146 17.99 -2.50 0.31
CA ASP A 146 18.10 -3.48 1.38
C ASP A 146 17.05 -4.61 1.26
N ARG A 147 15.86 -4.29 0.74
CA ARG A 147 14.76 -5.26 0.56
C ARG A 147 14.90 -6.09 -0.71
N PHE A 148 15.52 -5.57 -1.77
CA PHE A 148 15.64 -6.22 -3.07
C PHE A 148 16.90 -7.10 -3.10
N ALA A 149 16.95 -8.14 -2.24
CA ALA A 149 18.05 -9.10 -2.23
C ALA A 149 18.25 -9.71 -3.64
N GLY A 150 19.42 -9.47 -4.24
CA GLY A 150 19.71 -9.88 -5.62
C GLY A 150 19.10 -8.98 -6.72
N GLY A 151 18.71 -7.75 -6.39
CA GLY A 151 18.26 -6.73 -7.34
C GLY A 151 16.80 -6.85 -7.79
N ARG A 152 16.02 -7.78 -7.24
CA ARG A 152 14.61 -7.98 -7.58
C ARG A 152 13.77 -8.26 -6.34
N TYR A 153 12.53 -7.79 -6.33
CA TYR A 153 11.53 -8.16 -5.34
C TYR A 153 10.45 -9.02 -5.99
N ARG A 154 10.13 -10.16 -5.39
CA ARG A 154 9.16 -11.13 -5.92
C ARG A 154 7.94 -11.19 -5.02
N THR A 155 6.77 -11.02 -5.61
CA THR A 155 5.48 -11.34 -5.01
C THR A 155 4.79 -12.40 -5.88
N PRO A 156 3.68 -13.01 -5.43
CA PRO A 156 2.87 -13.89 -6.27
C PRO A 156 2.37 -13.20 -7.55
N GLU A 157 2.07 -11.90 -7.47
CA GLU A 157 1.46 -11.13 -8.54
C GLU A 157 2.48 -10.62 -9.57
N VAL A 158 3.67 -10.19 -9.12
CA VAL A 158 4.67 -9.55 -9.97
C VAL A 158 6.10 -9.70 -9.45
N THR A 159 7.07 -9.60 -10.35
CA THR A 159 8.48 -9.45 -9.97
C THR A 159 9.00 -8.11 -10.45
N VAL A 160 9.44 -7.27 -9.51
CA VAL A 160 9.95 -5.93 -9.81
C VAL A 160 11.48 -5.92 -9.74
N PRO A 161 12.20 -5.56 -10.80
CA PRO A 161 13.63 -5.29 -10.72
C PRO A 161 13.90 -3.89 -10.16
N LEU A 162 14.86 -3.76 -9.24
CA LEU A 162 15.22 -2.48 -8.61
C LEU A 162 15.64 -1.43 -9.65
N GLU A 163 16.32 -1.87 -10.71
CA GLU A 163 16.79 -1.04 -11.82
C GLU A 163 15.65 -0.41 -12.64
N SER A 164 14.42 -0.92 -12.54
CA SER A 164 13.24 -0.30 -13.15
C SER A 164 12.67 0.85 -12.33
N VAL A 165 13.03 0.94 -11.04
CA VAL A 165 12.48 1.94 -10.11
C VAL A 165 13.17 3.29 -10.32
N ARG A 166 12.38 4.31 -10.63
CA ARG A 166 12.79 5.71 -10.74
C ARG A 166 12.21 6.49 -9.56
N LEU A 167 13.10 7.13 -8.80
CA LEU A 167 12.74 8.00 -7.68
C LEU A 167 13.16 9.42 -8.02
N SER A 168 12.30 10.40 -7.75
CA SER A 168 12.65 11.82 -7.87
C SER A 168 12.06 12.61 -6.72
N GLN A 169 12.89 13.41 -6.05
CA GLN A 169 12.40 14.40 -5.08
C GLN A 169 11.64 15.48 -5.83
N VAL A 170 10.35 15.67 -5.53
CA VAL A 170 9.50 16.68 -6.21
C VAL A 170 9.08 17.83 -5.28
N ALA A 171 9.18 17.62 -3.96
CA ALA A 171 9.13 18.65 -2.93
C ALA A 171 9.97 18.20 -1.72
N PRO A 172 10.31 19.06 -0.75
CA PRO A 172 11.13 18.68 0.39
C PRO A 172 10.64 17.44 1.15
N SER A 173 9.32 17.26 1.25
CA SER A 173 8.65 16.13 1.92
C SER A 173 7.88 15.20 0.96
N ARG A 174 8.18 15.24 -0.35
CA ARG A 174 7.48 14.45 -1.38
C ARG A 174 8.44 13.82 -2.38
N VAL A 175 8.38 12.50 -2.48
CA VAL A 175 9.13 11.69 -3.45
C VAL A 175 8.17 11.07 -4.45
N ARG A 176 8.41 11.27 -5.74
CA ARG A 176 7.68 10.57 -6.80
C ARG A 176 8.37 9.23 -7.10
N ILE A 177 7.56 8.19 -7.24
CA ILE A 177 7.95 6.83 -7.57
C ILE A 177 7.34 6.48 -8.94
N ALA A 178 8.19 6.05 -9.87
CA ALA A 178 7.77 5.60 -11.19
C ALA A 178 8.54 4.34 -11.59
N LEU A 179 7.96 3.60 -12.53
CA LEU A 179 8.57 2.43 -13.12
C LEU A 179 8.91 2.68 -14.58
N ALA A 180 10.05 2.13 -15.03
CA ALA A 180 10.36 2.05 -16.44
C ALA A 180 9.32 1.13 -17.14
N ALA A 181 8.95 1.45 -18.38
CA ALA A 181 7.83 0.85 -19.10
C ALA A 181 7.95 -0.66 -19.44
N ALA A 182 9.02 -1.34 -19.02
CA ALA A 182 9.29 -2.75 -19.34
C ALA A 182 9.32 -3.61 -18.07
N ILE A 183 8.16 -4.08 -17.61
CA ILE A 183 7.98 -5.02 -16.48
C ILE A 183 6.86 -6.03 -16.80
#